data_AF-A0A964RUR8-F1
#
_entry.id   AF-A0A964RUR8-F1
#
_cell.length_a   1.000
_cell.length_b   1.000
_cell.length_c   1.000
_cell.angle_alpha   90.00
_cell.angle_beta   90.00
_cell.angle_gamma   90.00
#
_symmetry.space_group_name_H-M   'P 1'
#
loop_
_entity.id
_entity.type
_entity.pdbx_description
1 polymer ?
#
loop_
_entity_poly.entity_id
_entity_poly.type
_entity_poly.pdbx_seq_one_letter_code
_entity_poly.pdbx_strand_id
1 'polypeptide(L)'
;MALGISQQSVSNIENSEMIEDEKLIKVANVLGVTVEAIRHFSEEAVFNIINNTFQDSSSNNNNYLCTINPLDKIISLFEEKEKLYEKLLQAEKDKVAYLEKLLNK
;
A
#
# COMPACT_ATOMS: atom_id res chain seq x y z
N MET A 1 -18.60 2.03 35.48
CA MET A 1 -17.35 2.80 35.74
C MET A 1 -16.23 1.80 35.88
N ALA A 2 -15.31 1.74 34.91
CA ALA A 2 -14.33 0.66 34.81
C ALA A 2 -13.34 0.60 36.00
N LEU A 3 -13.09 1.74 36.65
CA LEU A 3 -12.31 1.86 37.89
C LEU A 3 -13.15 2.06 39.16
N GLY A 4 -14.48 2.11 39.05
CA GLY A 4 -15.37 2.40 40.18
C GLY A 4 -15.25 3.81 40.78
N ILE A 5 -14.55 4.74 40.10
CA ILE A 5 -14.34 6.13 40.53
C ILE A 5 -15.04 7.13 39.59
N SER A 6 -15.26 8.35 40.08
CA SER A 6 -15.84 9.45 39.30
C SER A 6 -14.91 9.94 38.19
N GLN A 7 -15.45 10.58 37.16
CA GLN A 7 -14.62 11.15 36.09
C GLN A 7 -13.75 12.33 36.58
N GLN A 8 -14.23 13.08 37.57
CA GLN A 8 -13.41 14.09 38.24
C GLN A 8 -12.18 13.46 38.90
N SER A 9 -12.33 12.28 39.51
CA SER A 9 -11.21 11.52 40.07
C SER A 9 -10.23 11.04 39.00
N VAL A 10 -10.72 10.61 37.83
CA VAL A 10 -9.87 10.23 36.69
C VAL A 10 -9.08 11.44 36.18
N SER A 11 -9.74 12.58 35.97
CA SER A 11 -9.07 13.81 35.52
C SER A 11 -7.99 14.29 36.51
N ASN A 12 -8.22 14.13 37.82
CA ASN A 12 -7.21 14.43 38.82
C ASN A 12 -6.00 13.48 38.75
N ILE A 13 -6.21 12.21 38.40
CA ILE A 13 -5.13 11.23 38.22
C ILE A 13 -4.33 11.57 36.95
N GLU A 14 -5.00 11.90 35.85
CA GLU A 14 -4.35 12.27 34.57
C GLU A 14 -3.47 13.52 34.69
N ASN A 15 -3.86 14.48 35.53
CA ASN A 15 -3.09 15.70 35.79
C ASN A 15 -2.02 15.53 36.88
N SER A 16 -1.92 14.35 37.50
CA SER A 16 -0.95 14.10 38.56
C SER A 16 0.40 13.70 37.99
N GLU A 17 1.47 14.35 38.47
CA GLU A 17 2.85 14.01 38.07
C GLU A 17 3.28 12.64 38.61
N MET A 18 2.71 12.20 39.75
CA MET A 18 3.03 10.92 40.38
C MET A 18 1.77 10.12 40.66
N ILE A 19 1.75 8.87 40.19
CA ILE A 19 0.67 7.92 40.43
C ILE A 19 1.21 6.75 41.26
N GLU A 20 0.51 6.37 42.32
CA GLU A 20 0.81 5.19 43.13
C GLU A 20 0.75 3.91 42.29
N ASP A 21 1.72 3.01 42.47
CA ASP A 21 1.84 1.77 41.69
C ASP A 21 0.58 0.89 41.77
N GLU A 22 -0.07 0.80 42.93
CA GLU A 22 -1.32 0.04 43.09
C GLU A 22 -2.46 0.59 42.23
N LYS A 23 -2.53 1.92 42.05
CA LYS A 23 -3.51 2.57 41.19
C LYS A 23 -3.17 2.35 39.73
N LEU A 24 -1.89 2.48 39.38
CA LEU A 24 -1.41 2.23 38.02
C LEU A 24 -1.67 0.79 37.56
N ILE A 25 -1.48 -0.20 38.43
CA ILE A 25 -1.82 -1.61 38.16
C ILE A 25 -3.32 -1.77 37.88
N LYS A 26 -4.19 -1.14 38.68
CA LYS A 26 -5.64 -1.19 38.47
C LYS A 26 -6.04 -0.56 37.13
N VAL A 27 -5.44 0.57 36.78
CA VAL A 27 -5.64 1.23 35.48
C VAL A 27 -5.20 0.32 34.33
N ALA A 28 -4.00 -0.26 34.41
CA ALA A 28 -3.48 -1.18 33.40
C ALA A 28 -4.40 -2.39 33.17
N ASN A 29 -4.87 -3.02 34.26
CA ASN A 29 -5.80 -4.15 34.19
C ASN A 29 -7.14 -3.78 33.53
N VAL A 30 -7.66 -2.59 33.84
CA VAL A 30 -8.91 -2.10 33.26
C VAL A 30 -8.77 -1.76 31.77
N LEU A 31 -7.61 -1.22 31.37
CA LEU A 31 -7.29 -0.90 29.97
C LEU A 31 -6.83 -2.13 29.16
N GLY A 32 -6.57 -3.26 29.82
CA GLY A 32 -6.07 -4.47 29.16
C GLY A 32 -4.64 -4.36 28.65
N VAL A 33 -3.82 -3.49 29.27
CA VAL A 33 -2.42 -3.25 28.90
C VAL A 33 -1.48 -3.58 30.06
N THR A 34 -0.17 -3.61 29.81
CA THR A 34 0.83 -3.75 30.88
C THR A 34 1.08 -2.40 31.57
N VAL A 35 1.49 -2.42 32.83
CA VAL A 35 1.93 -1.21 33.56
C VAL A 35 3.05 -0.49 32.80
N GLU A 36 3.98 -1.25 32.22
CA GLU A 36 5.08 -0.69 31.45
C GLU A 36 4.64 0.00 30.16
N ALA A 37 3.57 -0.47 29.52
CA ALA A 37 3.01 0.21 28.35
C ALA A 37 2.47 1.61 28.70
N ILE A 38 1.95 1.79 29.92
CA ILE A 38 1.49 3.11 30.39
C ILE A 38 2.70 3.99 30.75
N ARG A 39 3.72 3.46 31.45
CA ARG A 39 4.92 4.23 31.83
C ARG A 39 5.75 4.70 30.63
N HIS A 40 5.84 3.87 29.60
CA HIS A 40 6.60 4.16 28.38
C HIS A 40 5.72 4.66 27.24
N PHE A 41 4.47 5.05 27.54
CA PHE A 41 3.58 5.60 26.54
C PHE A 41 4.17 6.90 25.97
N SER A 42 4.31 6.95 24.65
CA SER A 42 4.77 8.12 23.92
C SER A 42 3.93 8.25 22.65
N GLU A 43 3.22 9.36 22.50
CA GLU A 43 2.40 9.63 21.31
C GLU A 43 3.25 9.56 20.04
N GLU A 44 4.45 10.13 20.05
CA GLU A 44 5.40 10.08 18.94
C GLU A 44 5.78 8.64 18.58
N ALA A 45 6.07 7.78 19.57
CA ALA A 45 6.36 6.37 19.32
C ALA A 45 5.14 5.64 18.73
N VAL A 46 3.95 5.94 19.23
CA VAL A 46 2.69 5.39 18.72
C VAL A 46 2.44 5.84 17.28
N PHE A 47 2.56 7.13 16.95
CA PHE A 47 2.41 7.63 15.59
C PHE A 47 3.47 7.06 14.65
N ASN A 48 4.73 6.92 15.09
CA ASN A 48 5.78 6.29 14.30
C ASN A 48 5.46 4.81 14.03
N ILE A 49 5.06 4.05 15.05
CA ILE A 49 4.68 2.64 14.88
C ILE A 49 3.47 2.54 13.96
N ILE A 50 2.42 3.33 14.17
CA ILE A 50 1.23 3.37 13.33
C ILE A 50 1.62 3.66 11.87
N ASN A 51 2.38 4.72 11.60
CA ASN A 51 2.85 5.08 10.26
C ASN A 51 3.70 3.97 9.60
N ASN A 52 4.55 3.28 10.35
CA ASN A 52 5.46 2.26 9.81
C ASN A 52 4.89 0.84 9.83
N THR A 53 3.82 0.58 10.59
CA THR A 53 3.19 -0.75 10.78
C THR A 53 1.87 -0.87 10.04
N PHE A 54 1.36 0.21 9.42
CA PHE A 54 0.37 0.09 8.35
C PHE A 54 1.00 -0.64 7.16
N GLN A 55 1.04 -1.97 7.26
CA GLN A 55 1.38 -2.91 6.19
C GLN A 55 0.20 -3.15 5.25
N ASP A 56 -0.96 -2.57 5.56
CA ASP A 56 -2.12 -2.66 4.71
C ASP A 56 -2.06 -1.54 3.67
N SER A 57 -2.14 -1.94 2.41
CA SER A 57 -2.21 -1.04 1.26
C SER A 57 -3.58 -0.35 1.17
N SER A 58 -4.12 0.05 2.32
CA SER A 58 -5.39 0.76 2.50
C SER A 58 -5.22 2.27 2.45
N SER A 59 -3.97 2.76 2.50
CA SER A 59 -3.69 4.10 2.01
C SER A 59 -3.90 4.14 0.50
N ASN A 60 -4.63 5.15 0.06
CA ASN A 60 -5.04 5.46 -1.30
C ASN A 60 -3.89 5.68 -2.32
N ASN A 61 -2.71 5.09 -2.09
CA ASN A 61 -1.53 5.05 -2.96
C ASN A 61 -1.53 3.82 -3.88
N ASN A 62 -2.69 3.23 -4.14
CA ASN A 62 -2.86 2.19 -5.16
C ASN A 62 -2.79 2.74 -6.59
N ASN A 63 -2.08 3.84 -6.82
CA ASN A 63 -1.68 4.27 -8.17
C ASN A 63 -0.65 3.29 -8.79
N TYR A 64 -0.12 2.36 -8.00
CA TYR A 64 0.69 1.23 -8.44
C TYR A 64 -0.13 -0.04 -8.76
N LEU A 65 -1.40 -0.13 -8.32
CA LEU A 65 -2.34 -1.13 -8.82
C LEU A 65 -2.91 -0.66 -10.16
N CYS A 66 -2.02 -0.48 -11.13
CA CYS A 66 -2.46 -0.39 -12.49
C CYS A 66 -3.09 -1.76 -12.81
N THR A 67 -4.41 -1.81 -13.05
CA THR A 67 -5.08 -2.99 -13.64
C THR A 67 -4.45 -3.37 -14.99
N ILE A 68 -3.66 -2.46 -15.55
CA ILE A 68 -2.88 -2.59 -16.75
C ILE A 68 -1.40 -2.66 -16.37
N ASN A 69 -0.80 -3.83 -16.42
CA ASN A 69 0.66 -3.96 -16.31
C ASN A 69 1.32 -3.32 -17.55
N PRO A 70 2.13 -2.25 -17.41
CA PRO A 70 2.74 -1.56 -18.54
C PRO A 70 3.68 -2.46 -19.36
N LEU A 71 4.33 -3.43 -18.71
CA LEU A 71 5.21 -4.39 -19.39
C LEU A 71 4.43 -5.28 -20.35
N ASP A 72 3.26 -5.76 -19.93
CA ASP A 72 2.41 -6.60 -20.78
C ASP A 72 1.93 -5.82 -22.01
N LYS A 73 1.58 -4.54 -21.84
CA LYS A 73 1.25 -3.66 -22.98
C LYS A 73 2.43 -3.45 -23.93
N ILE A 74 3.64 -3.28 -23.39
CA ILE A 74 4.84 -3.13 -24.21
C ILE A 74 5.07 -4.41 -25.02
N ILE A 75 4.94 -5.58 -24.41
CA ILE A 75 5.08 -6.87 -25.10
C ILE A 75 4.05 -6.99 -26.23
N SER A 76 2.78 -6.71 -25.97
CA SER A 76 1.74 -6.73 -27.01
C SER A 76 2.04 -5.77 -28.17
N LEU A 77 2.56 -4.57 -27.89
CA LEU A 77 2.98 -3.63 -28.94
C LEU A 77 4.11 -4.18 -29.81
N PHE A 78 5.06 -4.91 -29.24
CA PHE A 78 6.13 -5.56 -30.00
C PHE A 78 5.59 -6.68 -30.89
N GLU A 79 4.69 -7.53 -30.37
CA GLU A 79 4.05 -8.60 -31.15
C GLU A 79 3.22 -8.04 -32.32
N GLU A 80 2.43 -6.98 -32.08
CA GLU A 80 1.65 -6.31 -33.13
C GLU A 80 2.56 -5.69 -34.20
N LYS A 81 3.68 -5.11 -33.79
CA LYS A 81 4.69 -4.53 -34.70
C LYS A 81 5.38 -5.61 -35.54
N GLU A 82 5.77 -6.73 -34.95
CA GLU A 82 6.36 -7.87 -35.68
C GLU A 82 5.39 -8.38 -36.76
N LYS A 83 4.13 -8.61 -36.40
CA LYS A 83 3.07 -9.03 -37.33
C LYS A 83 2.83 -8.02 -38.45
N LEU A 84 2.92 -6.73 -38.16
CA LEU A 84 2.82 -5.68 -39.18
C LEU A 84 3.99 -5.75 -40.17
N TYR A 85 5.23 -5.93 -39.68
CA TYR A 85 6.39 -6.05 -40.55
C TYR A 85 6.35 -7.30 -41.43
N GLU A 86 5.88 -8.43 -40.93
CA GLU A 86 5.68 -9.63 -41.76
C GLU A 86 4.70 -9.37 -42.91
N LYS A 87 3.59 -8.69 -42.64
CA LYS A 87 2.60 -8.32 -43.66
C LYS A 87 3.16 -7.34 -44.68
N LEU A 88 3.92 -6.35 -44.24
CA LEU A 88 4.56 -5.39 -45.16
C LEU A 88 5.59 -6.09 -46.05
N LEU A 89 6.40 -6.98 -45.47
CA LEU A 89 7.36 -7.78 -46.24
C LEU A 89 6.65 -8.66 -47.28
N GLN A 90 5.53 -9.28 -46.91
CA GLN A 90 4.73 -10.06 -47.84
C GLN A 90 4.14 -9.18 -48.95
N ALA A 91 3.60 -8.00 -48.62
CA ALA A 91 3.06 -7.07 -49.61
C ALA A 91 4.13 -6.59 -50.61
N GLU A 92 5.35 -6.32 -50.14
CA GLU A 92 6.48 -6.01 -51.02
C GLU A 92 6.85 -7.19 -51.94
N LYS A 93 6.90 -8.42 -51.39
CA LYS A 93 7.15 -9.63 -52.20
C LYS A 93 6.07 -9.85 -53.27
N ASP A 94 4.80 -9.69 -52.90
CA ASP A 94 3.66 -9.86 -53.81
C ASP A 94 3.68 -8.79 -54.92
N LYS A 95 4.03 -7.55 -54.56
CA LYS A 95 4.19 -6.45 -55.51
C LYS A 95 5.34 -6.71 -56.48
N VAL A 96 6.51 -7.16 -55.99
CA VAL A 96 7.65 -7.53 -56.84
C VAL A 96 7.27 -8.67 -57.79
N ALA A 97 6.65 -9.74 -57.27
CA ALA A 97 6.20 -10.86 -58.10
C ALA A 97 5.16 -10.45 -59.16
N TYR A 98 4.27 -9.51 -58.84
CA TYR A 98 3.34 -8.95 -59.81
C TYR A 98 4.05 -8.14 -60.90
N LEU A 99 5.03 -7.30 -60.54
CA LEU A 99 5.83 -6.53 -61.49
C LEU A 99 6.68 -7.45 -62.39
N GLU A 100 7.29 -8.49 -61.85
CA GLU A 100 8.03 -9.50 -62.63
C GLU A 100 7.14 -10.20 -63.66
N LYS A 101 5.89 -10.52 -63.31
CA LYS A 101 4.91 -11.10 -64.25
C LYS A 101 4.51 -10.13 -65.36
N LEU A 102 4.50 -8.83 -65.10
CA LEU A 102 4.24 -7.81 -66.11
C LEU A 102 5.43 -7.61 -67.06
N LEU A 103 6.66 -7.72 -66.54
CA LEU A 103 7.90 -7.60 -67.31
C LEU A 103 8.22 -8.84 -68.16
N ASN A 104 7.78 -10.03 -67.73
CA ASN A 104 7.97 -11.29 -68.45
C ASN A 104 6.85 -11.58 -69.49
N LYS A 105 6.09 -10.56 -69.89
CA LYS A 105 5.18 -10.57 -71.04
C LYS A 105 5.75 -9.72 -72.16
#